data_AF-A0A8T0FQY9-F1
#
_entry.id   AF-A0A8T0FQY9-F1
#
_cell.length_a   1.000
_cell.length_b   1.000
_cell.length_c   1.000
_cell.angle_alpha   90.00
_cell.angle_beta   90.00
_cell.angle_gamma   90.00
#
_symmetry.space_group_name_H-M   'P 1'
#
loop_
_entity.id
_entity.type
_entity.pdbx_description
1 polymer ?
#
loop_
_entity_poly.entity_id
_entity_poly.type
_entity_poly.pdbx_seq_one_letter_code
_entity_poly.pdbx_strand_id
1 'polypeptide(L)'
;MLAKAYPFIFCVFTLLVIIQGLSIDHATFEKYYKCYNYATCETDGPDHQRQHNCIFQNATLQDLQDIFEYVEDNGYFEYKSETEPKAVKEYCTYEGHKKKKAFCQTLKGILAFKNSICGMSNKQEQCTRVSNALGCLFPILDDYHSQGKC
;
A
#
# COMPACT_ATOMS: atom_id res chain seq x y z
N MET A 1 -57.00 -6.65 -24.75
CA MET A 1 -56.43 -5.48 -24.05
C MET A 1 -55.03 -5.87 -23.60
N LEU A 2 -54.02 -5.38 -24.33
CA LEU A 2 -52.62 -5.77 -24.16
C LEU A 2 -51.98 -4.93 -23.05
N ALA A 3 -51.49 -5.60 -22.01
CA ALA A 3 -50.65 -5.01 -20.98
C ALA A 3 -49.30 -4.59 -21.59
N LYS A 4 -48.86 -3.35 -21.33
CA LYS A 4 -47.49 -2.90 -21.55
C LYS A 4 -46.87 -2.52 -20.21
N ALA A 5 -46.16 -3.47 -19.61
CA ALA A 5 -45.22 -3.19 -18.54
C ALA A 5 -43.93 -2.61 -19.18
N TYR A 6 -43.50 -1.45 -18.70
CA TYR A 6 -42.30 -0.74 -19.14
C TYR A 6 -41.07 -1.31 -18.40
N PRO A 7 -40.03 -1.84 -19.08
CA PRO A 7 -38.79 -2.23 -18.44
C PRO A 7 -37.77 -1.09 -18.61
N PHE A 8 -37.84 -0.06 -17.76
CA PHE A 8 -36.87 1.05 -17.80
C PHE A 8 -36.10 1.27 -16.48
N ILE A 9 -36.29 0.39 -15.48
CA ILE A 9 -35.76 0.58 -14.11
C ILE A 9 -34.59 -0.39 -13.80
N PHE A 10 -34.05 -1.12 -14.80
CA PHE A 10 -32.99 -2.12 -14.57
C PHE A 10 -31.59 -1.75 -15.07
N CYS A 11 -31.36 -0.53 -15.55
CA CYS A 11 -30.04 -0.12 -16.05
C CYS A 11 -29.20 0.71 -15.05
N VAL A 12 -29.78 1.20 -13.96
CA VAL A 12 -29.05 2.08 -13.01
C VAL A 12 -28.42 1.29 -11.86
N PHE A 13 -28.92 0.09 -11.56
CA PHE A 13 -28.40 -0.72 -10.44
C PHE A 13 -27.18 -1.58 -10.79
N THR A 14 -26.77 -1.66 -12.06
CA THR A 14 -25.55 -2.38 -12.47
C THR A 14 -24.29 -1.53 -12.48
N LEU A 15 -24.38 -0.21 -12.21
CA LEU A 15 -23.22 0.68 -12.08
C LEU A 15 -22.70 0.80 -10.63
N LEU A 16 -23.39 0.19 -9.66
CA LEU A 16 -22.90 0.05 -8.28
C LEU A 16 -22.18 -1.29 -8.07
N VAL A 17 -21.44 -1.74 -9.10
CA VAL A 17 -20.51 -2.87 -8.96
C VAL A 17 -19.29 -2.38 -8.15
N ILE A 18 -19.45 -2.47 -6.83
CA ILE A 18 -18.44 -2.99 -5.89
C ILE A 18 -17.05 -2.39 -6.08
N ILE A 19 -16.85 -1.14 -5.63
CA ILE A 19 -15.53 -0.74 -5.11
C ILE A 19 -15.46 -1.23 -3.65
N GLN A 20 -15.44 -2.54 -3.43
CA GLN A 20 -14.97 -3.12 -2.17
C GLN A 20 -13.44 -3.20 -2.23
N GLY A 21 -12.80 -2.03 -2.39
CA GLY A 21 -11.35 -1.91 -2.39
C GLY A 21 -10.84 -1.90 -0.95
N LEU A 22 -10.39 -3.06 -0.47
CA LEU A 22 -9.44 -3.24 0.63
C LEU A 22 -9.54 -2.20 1.77
N SER A 23 -10.63 -2.20 2.53
CA SER A 23 -10.70 -1.39 3.76
C SER A 23 -9.91 -2.10 4.86
N ILE A 24 -8.60 -1.83 4.96
CA ILE A 24 -7.84 -2.15 6.17
C ILE A 24 -8.49 -1.36 7.31
N ASP A 25 -8.87 -2.04 8.40
CA ASP A 25 -9.50 -1.39 9.53
C ASP A 25 -8.49 -0.53 10.32
N HIS A 26 -9.01 0.37 11.15
CA HIS A 26 -8.18 1.31 11.90
C HIS A 26 -7.19 0.62 12.85
N ALA A 27 -7.56 -0.49 13.49
CA ALA A 27 -6.68 -1.19 14.41
C ALA A 27 -5.52 -1.87 13.67
N THR A 28 -5.81 -2.47 12.51
CA THR A 28 -4.78 -3.05 11.65
C THR A 28 -3.82 -1.98 11.10
N PHE A 29 -4.34 -0.81 10.69
CA PHE A 29 -3.49 0.32 10.30
C PHE A 29 -2.57 0.79 11.43
N GLU A 30 -3.11 0.94 12.64
CA GLU A 30 -2.32 1.38 13.80
C GLU A 30 -1.20 0.40 14.14
N LYS A 31 -1.51 -0.89 14.09
CA LYS A 31 -0.53 -1.97 14.27
C LYS A 31 0.59 -1.87 13.24
N TYR A 32 0.25 -1.85 11.95
CA TYR A 32 1.24 -1.79 10.89
C TYR A 32 2.06 -0.49 10.90
N TYR A 33 1.44 0.63 11.24
CA TYR A 33 2.15 1.90 11.41
C TYR A 33 3.28 1.79 12.46
N LYS A 34 2.96 1.27 13.65
CA LYS A 34 3.94 1.12 14.73
C LYS A 34 5.07 0.18 14.34
N CYS A 35 4.72 -0.98 13.80
CA CYS A 35 5.71 -2.00 13.44
C CYS A 35 6.58 -1.61 12.24
N TYR A 36 6.01 -0.89 11.27
CA TYR A 36 6.78 -0.35 10.16
C TYR A 36 7.76 0.72 10.64
N ASN A 37 7.33 1.62 11.53
CA ASN A 37 8.21 2.63 12.13
C ASN A 37 9.38 2.00 12.90
N TYR A 38 9.08 1.01 13.74
CA TYR A 38 10.10 0.28 14.51
C TYR A 38 11.21 -0.25 13.59
N ALA A 39 10.85 -1.01 12.56
CA ALA A 39 11.82 -1.63 11.68
C ALA A 39 12.43 -0.67 10.65
N THR A 40 11.74 0.41 10.27
CA THR A 40 12.22 1.34 9.22
C THR A 40 13.06 2.48 9.78
N CYS A 41 12.71 3.00 10.97
CA CYS A 41 13.26 4.26 11.48
C CYS A 41 13.93 4.15 12.84
N GLU A 42 13.62 3.13 13.65
CA GLU A 42 14.09 3.03 15.05
C GLU A 42 15.20 2.01 15.23
N THR A 43 15.40 1.09 14.27
CA THR A 43 16.42 0.06 14.34
C THR A 43 17.24 -0.01 13.05
N ASP A 44 18.54 -0.29 13.18
CA ASP A 44 19.45 -0.64 12.07
C ASP A 44 19.86 -2.13 12.12
N GLY A 45 19.12 -2.93 12.91
CA GLY A 45 19.47 -4.30 13.27
C GLY A 45 18.88 -5.38 12.35
N PRO A 46 18.85 -6.64 12.82
CA PRO A 46 18.30 -7.77 12.06
C PRO A 46 16.85 -7.55 11.59
N ASP A 47 16.04 -6.81 12.34
CA ASP A 47 14.65 -6.51 11.98
C ASP A 47 14.56 -5.53 10.80
N HIS A 48 15.38 -4.48 10.79
CA HIS A 48 15.51 -3.60 9.62
C HIS A 48 15.96 -4.39 8.39
N GLN A 49 17.02 -5.20 8.54
CA GLN A 49 17.54 -6.02 7.44
C GLN A 49 16.51 -7.02 6.94
N ARG A 50 15.74 -7.65 7.82
CA ARG A 50 14.69 -8.60 7.43
C ARG A 50 13.58 -7.91 6.64
N GLN A 51 13.13 -6.74 7.07
CA GLN A 51 12.15 -5.95 6.30
C GLN A 51 12.72 -5.52 4.95
N HIS A 52 13.94 -4.98 4.94
CA HIS A 52 14.62 -4.53 3.73
C HIS A 52 14.78 -5.68 2.74
N ASN A 53 15.36 -6.81 3.17
CA ASN A 53 15.56 -7.99 2.32
C ASN A 53 14.25 -8.52 1.76
N CYS A 54 13.18 -8.54 2.56
CA CYS A 54 11.85 -8.92 2.10
C CYS A 54 11.37 -8.08 0.91
N ILE A 55 11.54 -6.76 0.97
CA ILE A 55 11.14 -5.85 -0.11
C ILE A 55 12.03 -6.07 -1.34
N PHE A 56 13.35 -6.00 -1.18
CA PHE A 56 14.31 -6.04 -2.31
C PHE A 56 14.48 -7.43 -2.95
N GLN A 57 14.06 -8.51 -2.29
CA GLN A 57 14.01 -9.85 -2.89
C GLN A 57 12.75 -10.07 -3.74
N ASN A 58 11.68 -9.31 -3.49
CA ASN A 58 10.39 -9.50 -4.15
C ASN A 58 10.06 -8.39 -5.15
N ALA A 59 10.60 -7.19 -5.00
CA ALA A 59 10.41 -6.04 -5.87
C ALA A 59 11.75 -5.56 -6.43
N THR A 60 11.73 -5.12 -7.69
CA THR A 60 12.88 -4.47 -8.32
C THR A 60 12.95 -2.98 -7.94
N LEU A 61 14.11 -2.36 -8.15
CA LEU A 61 14.25 -0.90 -7.98
C LEU A 61 13.25 -0.12 -8.83
N GLN A 62 12.96 -0.59 -10.05
CA GLN A 62 11.96 0.03 -10.92
C GLN A 62 10.56 -0.11 -10.34
N ASP A 63 10.21 -1.25 -9.74
CA ASP A 63 8.90 -1.40 -9.11
C ASP A 63 8.72 -0.42 -7.93
N LEU A 64 9.77 -0.21 -7.13
CA LEU A 64 9.75 0.75 -6.02
C LEU A 64 9.63 2.19 -6.52
N GLN A 65 10.32 2.53 -7.61
CA GLN A 65 10.23 3.84 -8.24
C GLN A 65 8.84 4.08 -8.85
N ASP A 66 8.29 3.11 -9.59
CA ASP A 66 6.95 3.20 -10.17
C ASP A 66 5.88 3.36 -9.07
N ILE A 67 6.04 2.67 -7.94
CA ILE A 67 5.17 2.83 -6.76
C ILE A 67 5.27 4.25 -6.21
N PHE A 68 6.49 4.76 -6.04
CA PHE A 68 6.74 6.09 -5.50
C PHE A 68 6.11 7.18 -6.38
N GLU A 69 6.37 7.12 -7.68
CA GLU A 69 5.77 8.03 -8.67
C GLU A 69 4.24 7.93 -8.64
N TYR A 70 3.67 6.72 -8.58
CA TYR A 70 2.23 6.56 -8.49
C TYR A 70 1.63 7.18 -7.22
N VAL A 71 2.30 7.05 -6.06
CA VAL A 71 1.87 7.66 -4.79
C VAL A 71 1.81 9.18 -4.91
N GLU A 72 2.81 9.79 -5.52
CA GLU A 72 2.89 11.24 -5.71
C GLU A 72 1.91 11.75 -6.78
N ASP A 73 1.94 11.16 -7.99
CA ASP A 73 1.14 11.57 -9.14
C ASP A 73 -0.37 11.45 -8.90
N ASN A 74 -0.78 10.50 -8.05
CA ASN A 74 -2.18 10.31 -7.67
C ASN A 74 -2.55 11.03 -6.37
N GLY A 75 -1.67 11.87 -5.83
CA GLY A 75 -1.95 12.75 -4.70
C GLY A 75 -2.20 12.02 -3.37
N TYR A 76 -1.67 10.81 -3.20
CA TYR A 76 -1.79 10.09 -1.93
C TYR A 76 -0.96 10.81 -0.86
N PHE A 77 0.33 10.97 -1.12
CA PHE A 77 1.22 11.71 -0.24
C PHE A 77 2.32 12.38 -1.05
N GLU A 78 2.61 13.63 -0.72
CA GLU A 78 3.62 14.44 -1.38
C GLU A 78 4.89 14.45 -0.53
N TYR A 79 5.94 13.80 -1.02
CA TYR A 79 7.26 13.88 -0.43
C TYR A 79 8.01 15.07 -1.03
N LYS A 80 9.00 15.60 -0.30
CA LYS A 80 9.93 16.58 -0.89
C LYS A 80 11.07 15.89 -1.64
N SER A 81 11.28 14.63 -1.33
CA SER A 81 12.29 13.77 -1.93
C SER A 81 11.88 13.36 -3.34
N GLU A 82 12.84 13.28 -4.25
CA GLU A 82 12.60 12.90 -5.65
C GLU A 82 12.73 11.39 -5.92
N THR A 83 13.13 10.60 -4.91
CA THR A 83 13.36 9.16 -5.06
C THR A 83 12.87 8.41 -3.83
N GLU A 84 12.46 7.15 -4.02
CA GLU A 84 11.98 6.29 -2.94
C GLU A 84 12.96 6.18 -1.75
N PRO A 85 14.27 5.93 -1.95
CA PRO A 85 15.19 5.82 -0.82
C PRO A 85 15.36 7.12 -0.02
N LYS A 86 15.23 8.27 -0.70
CA LYS A 86 15.24 9.58 -0.04
C LYS A 86 13.91 9.83 0.69
N ALA A 87 12.78 9.43 0.09
CA ALA A 87 11.46 9.55 0.69
C ALA A 87 11.32 8.73 1.98
N VAL A 88 11.92 7.53 2.05
CA VAL A 88 12.00 6.73 3.29
C VAL A 88 12.79 7.47 4.38
N LYS A 89 13.93 8.08 4.04
CA LYS A 89 14.70 8.89 4.99
C LYS A 89 13.92 10.10 5.46
N GLU A 90 13.26 10.80 4.54
CA GLU A 90 12.39 11.94 4.85
C GLU A 90 11.24 11.52 5.77
N TYR A 91 10.59 10.40 5.49
CA TYR A 91 9.54 9.83 6.34
C TYR A 91 10.00 9.63 7.78
N CYS A 92 11.22 9.12 7.98
CA CYS A 92 11.76 8.91 9.32
C CYS A 92 11.99 10.21 10.10
N THR A 93 12.13 11.36 9.43
CA THR A 93 12.21 12.69 10.08
C THR A 93 10.85 13.28 10.47
N TYR A 94 9.75 12.69 10.01
CA TYR A 94 8.41 13.16 10.38
C TYR A 94 8.05 12.72 11.79
N GLU A 95 7.23 13.54 12.43
CA GLU A 95 6.73 13.32 13.78
C GLU A 95 5.20 13.39 13.85
N GLY A 96 4.64 12.77 14.89
CA GLY A 96 3.23 12.84 15.26
C GLY A 96 2.25 12.56 14.10
N HIS A 97 1.27 13.45 13.93
CA HIS A 97 0.22 13.29 12.92
C HIS A 97 0.76 13.22 11.49
N LYS A 98 1.84 13.95 11.18
CA LYS A 98 2.42 13.96 9.83
C LYS A 98 3.00 12.59 9.47
N LYS A 99 3.75 11.97 10.38
CA LYS A 99 4.33 10.63 10.16
C LYS A 99 3.25 9.58 9.94
N LYS A 100 2.22 9.59 10.79
CA LYS A 100 1.06 8.69 10.65
C LYS A 100 0.30 8.92 9.36
N LYS A 101 0.05 10.17 8.97
CA LYS A 101 -0.60 10.51 7.69
C LYS A 101 0.23 10.02 6.51
N ALA A 102 1.55 10.24 6.52
CA ALA A 102 2.46 9.76 5.49
C ALA A 102 2.36 8.25 5.31
N PHE A 103 2.50 7.49 6.39
CA PHE A 103 2.36 6.03 6.35
C PHE A 103 1.01 5.59 5.77
N CYS A 104 -0.10 6.10 6.33
CA CYS A 104 -1.43 5.67 5.93
C CYS A 104 -1.73 5.99 4.46
N GLN A 105 -1.34 7.16 3.99
CA GLN A 105 -1.58 7.56 2.61
C GLN A 105 -0.67 6.82 1.62
N THR A 106 0.61 6.69 1.93
CA THR A 106 1.55 5.93 1.11
C THR A 106 1.13 4.47 1.00
N LEU A 107 0.71 3.83 2.11
CA LEU A 107 0.19 2.46 2.07
C LEU A 107 -1.08 2.35 1.21
N LYS A 108 -2.00 3.32 1.29
CA LYS A 108 -3.17 3.36 0.40
C LYS A 108 -2.76 3.47 -1.07
N GLY A 109 -1.80 4.34 -1.38
CA GLY A 109 -1.28 4.51 -2.74
C GLY A 109 -0.61 3.23 -3.27
N ILE A 110 0.17 2.54 -2.44
CA ILE A 110 0.77 1.24 -2.78
C ILE A 110 -0.31 0.19 -3.12
N LEU A 111 -1.37 0.11 -2.30
CA LEU A 111 -2.46 -0.84 -2.52
C LEU A 111 -3.26 -0.50 -3.78
N ALA A 112 -3.49 0.79 -4.04
CA ALA A 112 -4.13 1.25 -5.27
C ALA A 112 -3.28 0.99 -6.52
N PHE A 113 -1.96 1.24 -6.44
CA PHE A 113 -1.00 0.92 -7.49
C PHE A 113 -1.08 -0.56 -7.83
N LYS A 114 -0.97 -1.44 -6.82
CA LYS A 114 -1.11 -2.89 -6.98
C LYS A 114 -2.41 -3.23 -7.71
N ASN A 115 -3.55 -2.73 -7.24
CA ASN A 115 -4.84 -3.01 -7.86
C ASN A 115 -4.89 -2.55 -9.33
N SER A 116 -4.33 -1.39 -9.63
CA SER A 116 -4.22 -0.85 -10.99
C SER A 116 -3.42 -1.77 -11.91
N ILE A 117 -2.17 -2.09 -11.54
CA ILE A 117 -1.30 -2.92 -12.39
C ILE A 117 -1.77 -4.37 -12.49
N CYS A 118 -2.43 -4.90 -11.47
CA CYS A 118 -2.99 -6.26 -11.50
C CYS A 118 -4.21 -6.37 -12.44
N GLY A 119 -4.90 -5.26 -12.70
CA GLY A 119 -5.95 -5.18 -13.73
C GLY A 119 -5.42 -5.10 -15.17
N MET A 120 -4.13 -4.87 -15.36
CA MET A 120 -3.50 -4.70 -16.68
C MET A 120 -2.81 -5.99 -17.13
N SER A 121 -3.16 -6.52 -18.31
CA SER A 121 -2.60 -7.77 -18.83
C SER A 121 -1.09 -7.70 -19.12
N ASN A 122 -0.58 -6.53 -19.50
CA ASN A 122 0.84 -6.30 -19.79
C ASN A 122 1.69 -5.99 -18.55
N LYS A 123 1.11 -5.95 -17.34
CA LYS A 123 1.81 -5.66 -16.08
C LYS A 123 1.75 -6.80 -15.06
N GLN A 124 1.36 -8.01 -15.49
CA GLN A 124 1.16 -9.15 -14.58
C GLN A 124 2.42 -9.56 -13.81
N GLU A 125 3.60 -9.48 -14.42
CA GLU A 125 4.85 -9.75 -13.70
C GLU A 125 5.14 -8.72 -12.60
N GLN A 126 4.91 -7.44 -12.89
CA GLN A 126 5.04 -6.36 -11.91
C GLN A 126 4.02 -6.53 -10.77
N CYS A 127 2.77 -6.84 -11.12
CA CYS A 127 1.72 -7.17 -10.14
C CYS A 127 2.15 -8.31 -9.21
N THR A 128 2.74 -9.38 -9.76
CA THR A 128 3.21 -10.53 -9.00
C THR A 128 4.32 -10.13 -8.02
N ARG A 129 5.33 -9.39 -8.49
CA ARG A 129 6.44 -8.90 -7.65
C ARG A 129 5.97 -8.01 -6.49
N VAL A 130 5.13 -7.02 -6.79
CA VAL A 130 4.55 -6.12 -5.78
C VAL A 130 3.65 -6.89 -4.80
N SER A 131 2.87 -7.85 -5.29
CA SER A 131 2.04 -8.71 -4.43
C SER A 131 2.88 -9.57 -3.50
N ASN A 132 3.99 -10.13 -3.97
CA ASN A 132 4.91 -10.90 -3.15
C ASN A 132 5.62 -10.03 -2.11
N ALA A 133 6.02 -8.81 -2.48
CA ALA A 133 6.64 -7.87 -1.53
C ALA A 133 5.67 -7.52 -0.39
N LEU A 134 4.42 -7.20 -0.70
CA LEU A 134 3.39 -6.95 0.32
C LEU A 134 3.03 -8.21 1.12
N GLY A 135 2.94 -9.36 0.45
CA GLY A 135 2.67 -10.65 1.07
C GLY A 135 3.79 -11.12 2.00
N CYS A 136 5.01 -10.65 1.80
CA CYS A 136 6.14 -10.86 2.69
C CYS A 136 6.20 -9.80 3.80
N LEU A 137 5.89 -8.53 3.50
CA LEU A 137 5.97 -7.42 4.45
C LEU A 137 4.95 -7.54 5.59
N PHE A 138 3.66 -7.76 5.30
CA PHE A 138 2.64 -7.78 6.35
C PHE A 138 2.86 -8.87 7.41
N PRO A 139 3.21 -10.12 7.05
CA PRO A 139 3.56 -11.13 8.05
C PRO A 139 4.78 -10.76 8.92
N ILE A 140 5.76 -10.04 8.37
CA ILE A 140 6.89 -9.53 9.16
C ILE A 140 6.40 -8.50 10.20
N LEU A 141 5.51 -7.59 9.80
CA LEU A 141 4.93 -6.62 10.72
C LEU A 141 4.07 -7.29 11.81
N ASP A 142 3.30 -8.32 11.44
CA ASP A 142 2.54 -9.13 12.39
C ASP A 142 3.46 -9.86 13.38
N ASP A 143 4.59 -10.38 12.90
CA ASP A 143 5.59 -11.04 13.74
C ASP A 143 6.24 -10.06 14.73
N TYR A 144 6.63 -8.86 14.29
CA TYR A 144 7.14 -7.81 15.19
C TYR A 144 6.14 -7.45 16.28
N HIS A 145 4.86 -7.31 15.92
CA HIS A 145 3.80 -7.05 16.90
C HIS A 145 3.65 -8.21 17.89
N SER A 146 3.67 -9.46 17.41
CA SER A 146 3.54 -10.64 18.26
C SER A 146 4.69 -10.82 19.26
N GLN A 147 5.88 -10.31 18.90
CA GLN A 147 7.07 -10.29 19.75
C GLN A 147 7.10 -9.09 20.73
N GLY A 148 6.10 -8.19 20.66
CA GLY A 148 6.03 -6.98 21.49
C GLY A 148 7.11 -5.95 21.17
N LYS A 149 7.67 -5.97 19.96
CA LYS A 149 8.63 -4.96 19.48
C LYS A 149 7.94 -3.63 19.12
N CYS A 150 6.67 -3.75 18.79
CA CYS A 150 5.65 -2.77 18.50
C CYS A 150 4.31 -3.38 18.98
#